data_AF-A0A5B7EYX6-F1
#
_entry.id   AF-A0A5B7EYX6-F1
#
_cell.length_a   1.000
_cell.length_b   1.000
_cell.length_c   1.000
_cell.angle_alpha   90.00
_cell.angle_beta   90.00
_cell.angle_gamma   90.00
#
_symmetry.space_group_name_H-M   'P 1'
#
loop_
_entity.id
_entity.type
_entity.pdbx_description
1 polymer ?
#
loop_
_entity_poly.entity_id
_entity_poly.type
_entity_poly.pdbx_seq_one_letter_code
_entity_poly.pdbx_strand_id
1 'polypeptide(L)'
;MTHAGFGRDVFVERAKWHWVKGEHHQAVTTLNCGIDKFFPACDTIKDNSEINQEERLACGRAKLLLAKYSEEAATLDGNTIKQYYRDACEMNRQWEDGHFHLAMYYDRILSSLEKKEKPVEWIHHIILRTPVYLSNIEDKVEIMQSLQLPKKITLRGSDGKCYIMMCKPKDDLRKDCRLMEFNNFVNRLLLRDPESRKRDLHIRTYAVVPLNEECGLIEWIENLNGLRQILHRLYKDSGNYMSAQELKQNMCKKDTPLATKREVYLNKLVPRHPPIFGTWFLRTFPDPQAW
;
A
#
# COMPACT_ATOMS: atom_id res chain seq x y z
N MET A 1 43.10 -20.26 -15.57
CA MET A 1 41.89 -20.69 -14.83
C MET A 1 40.97 -19.48 -14.70
N THR A 2 40.47 -18.96 -15.82
CA THR A 2 39.07 -19.07 -16.31
C THR A 2 38.07 -18.20 -15.54
N HIS A 3 38.09 -16.91 -15.91
CA HIS A 3 37.05 -15.90 -15.73
C HIS A 3 35.73 -16.30 -16.44
N ALA A 4 34.99 -17.28 -15.93
CA ALA A 4 33.74 -17.74 -16.55
C ALA A 4 32.45 -17.01 -16.07
N GLY A 5 32.54 -16.17 -15.02
CA GLY A 5 31.35 -15.53 -14.42
C GLY A 5 30.95 -14.17 -15.02
N PHE A 6 31.89 -13.39 -15.54
CA PHE A 6 31.65 -11.96 -15.81
C PHE A 6 30.90 -11.67 -17.11
N GLY A 7 30.75 -12.61 -18.04
CA GLY A 7 30.09 -12.37 -19.34
C GLY A 7 28.60 -12.72 -19.39
N ARG A 8 28.15 -13.63 -18.52
CA ARG A 8 26.81 -14.24 -18.59
C ARG A 8 25.71 -13.34 -18.08
N ASP A 9 25.97 -12.48 -17.10
CA ASP A 9 24.98 -11.51 -16.61
C ASP A 9 25.03 -10.17 -17.36
N VAL A 10 26.10 -9.89 -18.12
CA VAL A 10 26.31 -8.60 -18.78
C VAL A 10 25.28 -8.34 -19.87
N PHE A 11 24.86 -9.35 -20.63
CA PHE A 11 23.84 -9.14 -21.66
C PHE A 11 22.47 -8.83 -21.04
N VAL A 12 22.16 -9.41 -19.88
CA VAL A 12 20.94 -9.13 -19.12
C VAL A 12 20.95 -7.69 -18.61
N GLU A 13 22.05 -7.26 -18.00
CA GLU A 13 22.19 -5.87 -17.52
C GLU A 13 22.19 -4.86 -18.67
N ARG A 14 22.83 -5.18 -19.81
CA ARG A 14 22.79 -4.35 -21.01
C ARG A 14 21.36 -4.24 -21.58
N ALA A 15 20.60 -5.32 -21.58
CA ALA A 15 19.21 -5.29 -22.00
C ALA A 15 18.34 -4.43 -21.07
N LYS A 16 18.51 -4.56 -19.74
CA LYS A 16 17.84 -3.70 -18.76
C LYS A 16 18.19 -2.23 -18.97
N TRP A 17 19.45 -1.92 -19.30
CA TRP A 17 19.88 -0.56 -19.60
C TRP A 17 19.20 0.00 -20.86
N HIS A 18 19.16 -0.75 -21.97
CA HIS A 18 18.42 -0.34 -23.17
C HIS A 18 16.92 -0.14 -22.88
N TRP A 19 16.33 -0.96 -22.02
CA TRP A 19 14.92 -0.84 -21.61
C TRP A 19 14.65 0.47 -20.86
N VAL A 20 15.48 0.80 -19.87
CA VAL A 20 15.37 2.05 -19.10
C VAL A 20 15.58 3.28 -20.00
N LYS A 21 16.39 3.15 -21.06
CA LYS A 21 16.63 4.21 -22.05
C LYS A 21 15.46 4.39 -23.05
N GLY A 22 14.47 3.49 -23.05
CA GLY A 22 13.34 3.49 -23.99
C GLY A 22 13.63 2.82 -25.34
N GLU A 23 14.78 2.18 -25.50
CA GLU A 23 15.20 1.47 -26.71
C GLU A 23 14.66 0.02 -26.69
N HIS A 24 13.33 -0.14 -26.62
CA HIS A 24 12.67 -1.43 -26.37
C HIS A 24 13.04 -2.53 -27.38
N HIS A 25 13.12 -2.18 -28.68
CA HIS A 25 13.53 -3.14 -29.71
C HIS A 25 14.95 -3.65 -29.48
N GLN A 26 15.90 -2.76 -29.16
CA GLN A 26 17.29 -3.13 -28.90
C GLN A 26 17.43 -3.98 -27.64
N ALA A 27 16.62 -3.72 -26.61
CA ALA A 27 16.58 -4.53 -25.40
C ALA A 27 16.14 -5.98 -25.70
N VAL A 28 15.07 -6.17 -26.47
CA VAL A 28 14.57 -7.50 -26.88
C VAL A 28 15.61 -8.22 -27.75
N THR A 29 16.18 -7.55 -28.76
CA THR A 29 17.22 -8.14 -29.61
C THR A 29 18.46 -8.54 -28.80
N THR A 30 18.89 -7.70 -27.86
CA THR A 30 20.03 -7.98 -26.98
C THR A 30 19.78 -9.21 -26.11
N LEU A 31 18.56 -9.38 -25.59
CA LEU A 31 18.18 -10.59 -24.83
C LEU A 31 18.16 -11.83 -25.72
N ASN A 32 17.52 -11.76 -26.89
CA ASN A 32 17.41 -12.91 -27.78
C ASN A 32 18.78 -13.41 -28.24
N CYS A 33 19.63 -12.51 -28.75
CA CYS A 33 20.99 -12.86 -29.16
C CYS A 33 21.87 -13.30 -27.98
N GLY A 34 21.64 -12.74 -26.78
CA GLY A 34 22.35 -13.13 -25.58
C GLY A 34 22.00 -14.54 -25.12
N ILE A 35 20.71 -14.89 -25.14
CA ILE A 35 20.23 -16.23 -24.79
C ILE A 35 20.80 -17.27 -25.76
N ASP A 36 20.71 -17.03 -27.08
CA ASP A 36 21.25 -17.96 -28.09
C ASP A 36 22.75 -18.16 -27.95
N LYS A 37 23.50 -17.10 -27.63
CA LYS A 37 24.96 -17.13 -27.53
C LYS A 37 25.47 -17.78 -26.26
N PHE A 38 24.84 -17.52 -25.12
CA PHE A 38 25.32 -17.95 -23.81
C PHE A 38 24.62 -19.20 -23.27
N PHE A 39 23.45 -19.54 -23.81
CA PHE A 39 22.67 -20.73 -23.46
C PHE A 39 22.25 -21.59 -24.68
N PRO A 40 23.17 -21.92 -25.62
CA PRO A 40 22.84 -22.63 -26.86
C PRO A 40 22.31 -24.06 -26.65
N ALA A 41 22.55 -24.66 -25.48
CA ALA A 41 22.18 -26.04 -25.17
C ALA A 41 20.86 -26.18 -24.37
N CYS A 42 20.19 -25.07 -24.03
CA CYS A 42 18.98 -25.13 -23.19
C CYS A 42 17.75 -25.71 -23.90
N ASP A 43 17.72 -25.75 -25.23
CA ASP A 43 16.60 -26.32 -25.99
C ASP A 43 16.71 -27.84 -26.18
N THR A 44 17.88 -28.44 -25.89
CA THR A 44 18.18 -29.86 -26.17
C THR A 44 18.26 -30.74 -24.92
N ILE A 45 18.28 -30.17 -23.71
CA ILE A 45 18.65 -30.92 -22.50
C ILE A 45 17.41 -31.19 -21.64
N LYS A 46 16.77 -32.33 -21.91
CA LYS A 46 15.73 -32.94 -21.07
C LYS A 46 16.31 -33.91 -20.03
N ASP A 47 17.61 -34.20 -20.07
CA ASP A 47 18.26 -35.20 -19.22
C ASP A 47 19.11 -34.60 -18.09
N ASN A 48 19.03 -35.29 -16.95
CA ASN A 48 19.67 -35.00 -15.66
C ASN A 48 21.21 -35.16 -15.67
N SER A 49 21.91 -34.69 -16.69
CA SER A 49 23.38 -34.69 -16.71
C SER A 49 23.94 -33.28 -16.53
N GLU A 50 24.53 -33.04 -15.36
CA GLU A 50 25.61 -32.09 -15.06
C GLU A 50 25.49 -30.61 -15.52
N ILE A 51 24.30 -30.11 -15.82
CA ILE A 51 24.08 -28.65 -15.83
C ILE A 51 23.69 -28.22 -14.42
N ASN A 52 24.52 -27.33 -13.85
CA ASN A 52 24.34 -26.76 -12.53
C ASN A 52 22.94 -26.11 -12.43
N GLN A 53 22.18 -26.41 -11.37
CA GLN A 53 20.82 -25.91 -11.15
C GLN A 53 20.73 -24.38 -11.29
N GLU A 54 21.83 -23.70 -10.95
CA GLU A 54 22.05 -22.26 -11.10
C GLU A 54 22.04 -21.78 -12.56
N GLU A 55 22.61 -22.53 -13.51
CA GLU A 55 22.65 -22.17 -14.93
C GLU A 55 21.27 -22.28 -15.57
N ARG A 56 20.50 -23.31 -15.19
CA ARG A 56 19.09 -23.47 -15.59
C ARG A 56 18.24 -22.33 -15.07
N LEU A 57 18.49 -21.90 -13.82
CA LEU A 57 17.79 -20.76 -13.23
C LEU A 57 18.19 -19.44 -13.92
N ALA A 58 19.46 -19.24 -14.27
CA ALA A 58 19.92 -18.06 -14.99
C ALA A 58 19.28 -17.97 -16.40
N CYS A 59 19.24 -19.09 -17.14
CA CYS A 59 18.55 -19.15 -18.42
C CYS A 59 17.04 -18.91 -18.27
N GLY A 60 16.39 -19.53 -17.29
CA GLY A 60 14.97 -19.32 -16.98
C GLY A 60 14.65 -17.84 -16.67
N ARG A 61 15.51 -17.17 -15.89
CA ARG A 61 15.40 -15.72 -15.60
C ARG A 61 15.55 -14.87 -16.84
N ALA A 62 16.50 -15.19 -17.73
CA ALA A 62 16.71 -14.45 -18.98
C ALA A 62 15.55 -14.64 -19.95
N LYS A 63 15.07 -15.89 -20.16
CA LYS A 63 13.89 -16.20 -20.99
C LYS A 63 12.62 -15.54 -20.44
N LEU A 64 12.45 -15.51 -19.11
CA LEU A 64 11.34 -14.79 -18.48
C LEU A 64 11.41 -13.27 -18.73
N LEU A 65 12.60 -12.68 -18.65
CA LEU A 65 12.79 -11.26 -18.92
C LEU A 65 12.49 -10.92 -20.39
N LEU A 66 12.91 -11.79 -21.32
CA LEU A 66 12.57 -11.69 -22.74
C LEU A 66 11.06 -11.71 -22.94
N ALA A 67 10.34 -12.67 -22.33
CA ALA A 67 8.89 -12.75 -22.42
C ALA A 67 8.19 -11.46 -21.96
N LYS A 68 8.62 -10.90 -20.81
CA LYS A 68 8.09 -9.65 -20.26
C LYS A 68 8.33 -8.45 -21.20
N TYR A 69 9.56 -8.31 -21.71
CA TYR A 69 9.91 -7.20 -22.60
C TYR A 69 9.23 -7.31 -23.96
N SER A 70 9.09 -8.51 -24.51
CA SER A 70 8.36 -8.73 -25.76
C SER A 70 6.84 -8.48 -25.61
N GLU A 71 6.28 -8.79 -24.45
CA GLU A 71 4.89 -8.47 -24.12
C GLU A 71 4.68 -6.95 -23.98
N GLU A 72 5.48 -6.27 -23.16
CA GLU A 72 5.36 -4.82 -22.93
C GLU A 72 5.65 -3.99 -24.19
N ALA A 73 6.54 -4.45 -25.06
CA ALA A 73 6.81 -3.82 -26.35
C ALA A 73 5.68 -4.06 -27.37
N ALA A 74 4.73 -4.96 -27.09
CA ALA A 74 3.63 -5.38 -27.98
C ALA A 74 4.09 -5.76 -29.40
N THR A 75 5.33 -6.27 -29.53
CA THR A 75 5.94 -6.53 -30.83
C THR A 75 5.61 -7.91 -31.40
N LEU A 76 5.09 -8.82 -30.58
CA LEU A 76 4.85 -10.22 -30.93
C LEU A 76 3.39 -10.61 -30.73
N ASP A 77 2.95 -11.66 -31.44
CA ASP A 77 1.64 -12.24 -31.26
C ASP A 77 1.52 -13.00 -29.92
N GLY A 78 0.29 -13.14 -29.43
CA GLY A 78 0.02 -13.77 -28.14
C GLY A 78 0.45 -15.24 -28.06
N ASN A 79 0.49 -15.98 -29.17
CA ASN A 79 0.92 -17.39 -29.12
C ASN A 79 2.44 -17.48 -28.92
N THR A 80 3.19 -16.58 -29.55
CA THR A 80 4.65 -16.48 -29.36
C THR A 80 5.01 -16.07 -27.92
N ILE A 81 4.32 -15.06 -27.36
CA ILE A 81 4.54 -14.63 -25.97
C ILE A 81 4.21 -15.76 -24.98
N LYS A 82 3.11 -16.48 -25.21
CA LYS A 82 2.73 -17.67 -24.43
C LYS A 82 3.82 -18.74 -24.45
N GLN A 83 4.44 -18.97 -25.61
CA GLN A 83 5.52 -19.93 -25.75
C GLN A 83 6.75 -19.49 -24.94
N TYR A 84 7.13 -18.21 -25.00
CA TYR A 84 8.27 -17.70 -24.21
C TYR A 84 8.08 -17.87 -22.70
N TYR A 85 6.88 -17.62 -22.16
CA TYR A 85 6.61 -17.88 -20.74
C TYR A 85 6.63 -19.37 -20.40
N ARG A 86 6.17 -20.26 -21.30
CA ARG A 86 6.28 -21.72 -21.10
C ARG A 86 7.72 -22.18 -21.10
N ASP A 87 8.52 -21.73 -22.07
CA ASP A 87 9.93 -22.09 -22.19
C ASP A 87 10.70 -21.69 -20.93
N ALA A 88 10.41 -20.52 -20.35
CA ALA A 88 11.00 -20.07 -19.08
C ALA A 88 10.66 -20.99 -17.89
N CYS A 89 9.43 -21.51 -17.82
CA CYS A 89 9.00 -22.44 -16.77
C CYS A 89 9.57 -23.85 -16.96
N GLU A 90 9.74 -24.29 -18.20
CA GLU A 90 10.29 -25.61 -18.52
C GLU A 90 11.78 -25.72 -18.16
N MET A 91 12.52 -24.60 -18.19
CA MET A 91 13.92 -24.58 -17.75
C MET A 91 14.08 -24.99 -16.28
N ASN A 92 13.16 -24.55 -15.40
CA ASN A 92 13.17 -24.90 -13.99
C ASN A 92 11.75 -25.04 -13.42
N ARG A 93 11.27 -26.28 -13.29
CA ARG A 93 9.92 -26.59 -12.80
C ARG A 93 9.69 -26.21 -11.33
N GLN A 94 10.75 -26.12 -10.51
CA GLN A 94 10.66 -25.77 -9.09
C GLN A 94 10.69 -24.24 -8.86
N TRP A 95 10.88 -23.44 -9.90
CA TRP A 95 10.98 -22.00 -9.76
C TRP A 95 9.59 -21.33 -9.76
N GLU A 96 9.18 -20.85 -8.60
CA GLU A 96 7.84 -20.28 -8.38
C GLU A 96 7.58 -19.02 -9.21
N ASP A 97 8.58 -18.13 -9.39
CA ASP A 97 8.38 -16.87 -10.12
C ASP A 97 8.03 -17.12 -11.60
N GLY A 98 8.57 -18.17 -12.22
CA GLY A 98 8.26 -18.53 -13.60
C GLY A 98 6.77 -18.83 -13.76
N HIS A 99 6.24 -19.73 -12.91
CA HIS A 99 4.82 -20.09 -12.88
C HIS A 99 3.93 -18.91 -12.52
N PHE A 100 4.33 -18.09 -11.55
CA PHE A 100 3.60 -16.88 -11.15
C PHE A 100 3.41 -15.94 -12.34
N HIS A 101 4.47 -15.65 -13.10
CA HIS A 101 4.38 -14.74 -14.24
C HIS A 101 3.62 -15.33 -15.43
N LEU A 102 3.74 -16.63 -15.70
CA LEU A 102 2.89 -17.32 -16.69
C LEU A 102 1.41 -17.25 -16.31
N ALA A 103 1.07 -17.45 -15.03
CA ALA A 103 -0.30 -17.31 -14.53
C ALA A 103 -0.82 -15.88 -14.67
N MET A 104 0.00 -14.87 -14.32
CA MET A 104 -0.35 -13.45 -14.51
C MET A 104 -0.62 -13.10 -15.98
N TYR A 105 0.12 -13.69 -16.92
CA TYR A 105 -0.11 -13.51 -18.35
C TYR A 105 -1.47 -14.09 -18.80
N TYR A 106 -1.80 -15.31 -18.37
CA TYR A 106 -3.12 -15.89 -18.64
C TYR A 106 -4.25 -15.09 -18.00
N ASP A 107 -4.10 -14.66 -16.74
CA ASP A 107 -5.09 -13.85 -16.03
C ASP A 107 -5.37 -12.53 -16.77
N ARG A 108 -4.33 -11.89 -17.31
CA ARG A 108 -4.46 -10.67 -18.11
C ARG A 108 -5.21 -10.90 -19.42
N ILE A 109 -4.91 -11.99 -20.13
CA ILE A 109 -5.63 -12.38 -21.36
C ILE A 109 -7.08 -12.70 -21.04
N LEU A 110 -7.35 -13.53 -20.03
CA LEU A 110 -8.70 -13.90 -19.62
C LEU A 110 -9.50 -12.66 -19.17
N SER A 111 -8.89 -11.77 -18.39
CA SER A 111 -9.50 -10.49 -17.99
C SER A 111 -9.81 -9.56 -19.17
N SER A 112 -9.07 -9.66 -20.27
CA SER A 112 -9.35 -8.90 -21.50
C SER A 112 -10.46 -9.52 -22.36
N LEU A 113 -10.70 -10.83 -22.22
CA LEU A 113 -11.67 -11.61 -23.00
C LEU A 113 -13.03 -11.77 -22.30
N GLU A 114 -13.09 -11.72 -20.97
CA GLU A 114 -14.30 -11.94 -20.20
C GLU A 114 -14.81 -10.68 -19.48
N LYS A 115 -16.11 -10.39 -19.60
CA LYS A 115 -16.81 -9.52 -18.63
C LYS A 115 -16.97 -10.32 -17.33
N LYS A 116 -16.17 -9.96 -16.32
CA LYS A 116 -16.11 -10.55 -14.97
C LYS A 116 -17.40 -11.25 -14.49
N GLU A 117 -17.32 -12.56 -14.26
CA GLU A 117 -18.09 -13.23 -13.20
C GLU A 117 -17.24 -14.27 -12.48
N LYS A 118 -16.71 -13.86 -11.31
CA LYS A 118 -16.87 -14.51 -9.99
C LYS A 118 -15.85 -13.91 -9.01
N PRO A 119 -16.23 -13.62 -7.76
CA PRO A 119 -15.28 -13.19 -6.75
C PRO A 119 -14.37 -14.37 -6.41
N VAL A 120 -13.07 -14.23 -6.69
CA VAL A 120 -12.04 -15.15 -6.23
C VAL A 120 -11.98 -15.04 -4.70
N GLU A 121 -12.05 -16.18 -4.01
CA GLU A 121 -11.85 -16.22 -2.55
C GLU A 121 -10.52 -15.57 -2.19
N TRP A 122 -10.56 -14.71 -1.16
CA TRP A 122 -9.41 -13.94 -0.71
C TRP A 122 -8.28 -14.87 -0.27
N ILE A 123 -7.23 -14.95 -1.09
CA ILE A 123 -5.94 -15.52 -0.68
C ILE A 123 -5.43 -14.63 0.45
N HIS A 124 -5.63 -15.08 1.68
CA HIS A 124 -4.98 -14.49 2.83
C HIS A 124 -3.48 -14.69 2.60
N HIS A 125 -2.74 -13.59 2.50
CA HIS A 125 -1.30 -13.64 2.70
C HIS A 125 -1.09 -14.21 4.11
N ILE A 126 -0.72 -15.49 4.20
CA ILE A 126 -0.33 -16.13 5.45
C ILE A 126 1.00 -15.49 5.82
N ILE A 127 0.94 -14.37 6.54
CA ILE A 127 2.10 -13.87 7.25
C ILE A 127 2.38 -14.92 8.33
N LEU A 128 3.56 -15.52 8.29
CA LEU A 128 4.09 -16.45 9.31
C LEU A 128 4.36 -15.73 10.65
N ARG A 129 3.35 -15.05 11.19
CA ARG A 129 3.35 -14.55 12.57
C ARG A 129 2.46 -15.47 13.38
N THR A 130 2.94 -15.84 14.57
CA THR A 130 2.15 -16.59 15.53
C THR A 130 0.84 -15.84 15.79
N PRO A 131 -0.33 -16.45 15.51
CA PRO A 131 -1.60 -15.77 15.70
C PRO A 131 -1.79 -15.41 17.18
N VAL A 132 -2.26 -14.19 17.42
CA VAL A 132 -2.67 -13.73 18.75
C VAL A 132 -4.17 -13.99 18.87
N TYR A 133 -4.55 -14.78 19.87
CA TYR A 133 -5.95 -15.12 20.15
C TYR A 133 -6.50 -14.25 21.27
N LEU A 134 -7.82 -14.12 21.34
CA LEU A 134 -8.46 -13.48 22.48
C LEU A 134 -8.32 -14.37 23.72
N SER A 135 -7.72 -13.82 24.78
CA SER A 135 -7.61 -14.48 26.09
C SER A 135 -8.72 -14.07 27.04
N ASN A 136 -9.09 -12.79 27.08
CA ASN A 136 -10.17 -12.28 27.93
C ASN A 136 -10.75 -10.95 27.40
N ILE A 137 -11.93 -10.57 27.87
CA ILE A 137 -12.51 -9.23 27.70
C ILE A 137 -12.56 -8.58 29.08
N GLU A 138 -12.10 -7.33 29.20
CA GLU A 138 -12.15 -6.60 30.47
C GLU A 138 -13.59 -6.22 30.83
N ASP A 139 -13.95 -6.32 32.12
CA ASP A 139 -15.31 -6.06 32.61
C ASP A 139 -15.72 -4.58 32.51
N LYS A 140 -14.72 -3.68 32.48
CA LYS A 140 -14.95 -2.24 32.46
C LYS A 140 -15.12 -1.74 31.03
N VAL A 141 -16.30 -1.18 30.75
CA VAL A 141 -16.61 -0.49 29.49
C VAL A 141 -16.72 1.00 29.73
N GLU A 142 -16.00 1.80 28.93
CA GLU A 142 -16.08 3.26 28.97
C GLU A 142 -17.07 3.75 27.90
N ILE A 143 -18.07 4.55 28.31
CA ILE A 143 -19.05 5.12 27.38
C ILE A 143 -18.63 6.55 27.04
N MET A 144 -18.36 6.81 25.76
CA MET A 144 -17.91 8.12 25.30
C MET A 144 -19.08 9.10 25.25
N GLN A 145 -18.87 10.31 25.74
CA GLN A 145 -19.86 11.40 25.70
C GLN A 145 -19.94 12.03 24.31
N SER A 146 -20.58 11.34 23.36
CA SER A 146 -20.92 11.86 22.04
C SER A 146 -22.35 11.50 21.66
N LEU A 147 -22.84 12.04 20.54
CA LEU A 147 -24.23 11.85 20.08
C LEU A 147 -24.65 10.37 20.02
N GLN A 148 -23.74 9.49 19.61
CA GLN A 148 -24.00 8.06 19.44
C GLN A 148 -23.62 7.21 20.67
N LEU A 149 -23.06 7.82 21.74
CA LEU A 149 -22.61 7.13 22.95
C LEU A 149 -21.83 5.81 22.68
N PRO A 150 -20.76 5.85 21.85
CA PRO A 150 -20.00 4.65 21.51
C PRO A 150 -19.29 4.08 22.74
N LYS A 151 -19.13 2.76 22.76
CA LYS A 151 -18.59 2.01 23.90
C LYS A 151 -17.15 1.60 23.62
N LYS A 152 -16.23 1.99 24.48
CA LYS A 152 -14.83 1.59 24.43
C LYS A 152 -14.64 0.36 25.32
N ILE A 153 -14.24 -0.74 24.69
CA ILE A 153 -14.01 -2.05 25.31
C ILE A 153 -12.52 -2.39 25.23
N THR A 154 -12.03 -3.20 26.15
CA THR A 154 -10.63 -3.65 26.15
C THR A 154 -10.60 -5.16 26.02
N LEU A 155 -9.87 -5.64 25.01
CA LEU A 155 -9.67 -7.05 24.70
C LEU A 155 -8.24 -7.45 25.08
N ARG A 156 -8.07 -8.54 25.81
CA ARG A 156 -6.75 -9.05 26.19
C ARG A 156 -6.32 -10.17 25.24
N GLY A 157 -5.18 -10.00 24.60
CA GLY A 157 -4.58 -11.01 23.72
C GLY A 157 -3.86 -12.11 24.48
N SER A 158 -3.66 -13.26 23.83
CA SER A 158 -2.84 -14.37 24.32
C SER A 158 -1.36 -14.00 24.46
N ASP A 159 -0.94 -12.89 23.86
CA ASP A 159 0.38 -12.28 24.02
C ASP A 159 0.48 -11.37 25.27
N GLY A 160 -0.60 -11.30 26.06
CA GLY A 160 -0.69 -10.48 27.27
C GLY A 160 -0.96 -9.00 27.02
N LYS A 161 -1.08 -8.55 25.76
CA LYS A 161 -1.34 -7.14 25.43
C LYS A 161 -2.83 -6.81 25.48
N CYS A 162 -3.13 -5.54 25.72
CA CYS A 162 -4.48 -4.99 25.68
C CYS A 162 -4.71 -4.31 24.33
N TYR A 163 -5.81 -4.69 23.67
CA TYR A 163 -6.29 -4.15 22.42
C TYR A 163 -7.61 -3.43 22.70
N ILE A 164 -7.62 -2.12 22.53
CA ILE A 164 -8.79 -1.32 22.82
C ILE A 164 -9.62 -1.20 21.54
N MET A 165 -10.92 -1.47 21.63
CA MET A 165 -11.85 -1.35 20.51
C MET A 165 -12.99 -0.40 20.90
N MET A 166 -13.53 0.31 19.93
CA MET A 166 -14.68 1.18 20.05
C MET A 166 -15.84 0.58 19.26
N CYS A 167 -16.89 0.20 19.99
CA CYS A 167 -18.15 -0.23 19.42
C CYS A 167 -18.96 0.99 18.98
N LYS A 168 -19.20 1.09 17.68
CA LYS A 168 -20.02 2.14 17.07
C LYS A 168 -21.44 1.61 16.84
N PRO A 169 -22.44 2.14 17.58
CA PRO A 169 -23.82 1.78 17.34
C PRO A 169 -24.44 2.65 16.24
N LYS A 170 -25.39 2.08 15.50
CA LYS A 170 -26.14 2.71 14.41
C LYS A 170 -25.23 3.31 13.34
N ASP A 171 -24.19 2.58 12.95
CA ASP A 171 -23.19 3.02 11.99
C ASP A 171 -22.72 1.85 11.11
N ASP A 172 -22.77 2.05 9.78
CA ASP A 172 -22.33 1.07 8.79
C ASP A 172 -20.86 1.29 8.44
N LEU A 173 -20.00 0.45 9.01
CA LEU A 173 -18.55 0.59 8.87
C LEU A 173 -17.96 -0.08 7.63
N ARG A 174 -18.78 -0.58 6.68
CA ARG A 174 -18.28 -1.24 5.46
C ARG A 174 -17.42 -0.29 4.62
N LYS A 175 -17.78 1.01 4.55
CA LYS A 175 -17.00 2.03 3.84
C LYS A 175 -15.64 2.26 4.49
N ASP A 176 -15.62 2.39 5.82
CA ASP A 176 -14.39 2.57 6.60
C ASP A 176 -13.48 1.35 6.50
N CYS A 177 -14.04 0.14 6.55
CA CYS A 177 -13.31 -1.11 6.33
C CYS A 177 -12.62 -1.13 4.95
N ARG A 178 -13.35 -0.82 3.88
CA ARG A 178 -12.77 -0.71 2.52
C ARG A 178 -11.71 0.38 2.42
N LEU A 179 -11.90 1.51 3.10
CA LEU A 179 -10.90 2.58 3.13
C LEU A 179 -9.61 2.14 3.84
N MET A 180 -9.70 1.37 4.93
CA MET A 180 -8.52 0.84 5.61
C MET A 180 -7.79 -0.22 4.77
N GLU A 181 -8.52 -1.09 4.06
CA GLU A 181 -7.94 -2.01 3.08
C GLU A 181 -7.20 -1.26 1.96
N PHE A 182 -7.81 -0.20 1.44
CA PHE A 182 -7.20 0.66 0.43
C PHE A 182 -5.94 1.35 0.98
N ASN A 183 -5.98 1.92 2.19
CA ASN A 183 -4.80 2.52 2.81
C ASN A 183 -3.68 1.50 3.05
N ASN A 184 -4.01 0.26 3.41
CA ASN A 184 -3.03 -0.82 3.50
C ASN A 184 -2.40 -1.13 2.13
N PHE A 185 -3.18 -1.08 1.06
CA PHE A 185 -2.65 -1.20 -0.30
C PHE A 185 -1.73 -0.01 -0.67
N VAL A 186 -2.14 1.22 -0.36
CA VAL A 186 -1.30 2.43 -0.56
C VAL A 186 0.01 2.31 0.22
N ASN A 187 -0.02 1.86 1.48
CA ASN A 187 1.17 1.64 2.28
C ASN A 187 2.13 0.62 1.66
N ARG A 188 1.62 -0.45 1.02
CA ARG A 188 2.47 -1.38 0.26
C ARG A 188 3.14 -0.72 -0.95
N LEU A 189 2.43 0.19 -1.64
CA LEU A 189 3.01 0.96 -2.75
C LEU A 189 4.07 1.95 -2.26
N LEU A 190 3.80 2.69 -1.18
CA LEU A 190 4.74 3.61 -0.54
C LEU A 190 6.00 2.88 -0.06
N LEU A 191 5.85 1.67 0.48
CA LEU A 191 7.00 0.85 0.87
C LEU A 191 7.81 0.38 -0.35
N ARG A 192 7.15 0.02 -1.46
CA ARG A 192 7.82 -0.42 -2.69
C ARG A 192 8.64 0.71 -3.32
N ASP A 193 8.14 1.93 -3.30
CA ASP A 193 8.82 3.10 -3.87
C ASP A 193 10.03 3.56 -3.01
N PRO A 194 11.26 3.61 -3.56
CA PRO A 194 12.45 4.03 -2.82
C PRO A 194 12.37 5.45 -2.25
N GLU A 195 11.81 6.41 -3.01
CA GLU A 195 11.73 7.82 -2.58
C GLU A 195 10.73 8.02 -1.43
N SER A 196 9.64 7.27 -1.44
CA SER A 196 8.66 7.25 -0.35
C SER A 196 9.23 6.57 0.89
N ARG A 197 9.91 5.43 0.74
CA ARG A 197 10.56 4.71 1.84
C ARG A 197 11.68 5.52 2.50
N LYS A 198 12.49 6.24 1.72
CA LYS A 198 13.54 7.12 2.23
C LYS A 198 12.99 8.23 3.14
N ARG A 199 11.75 8.66 2.89
CA ARG A 199 11.03 9.68 3.67
C ARG A 199 10.10 9.08 4.75
N ASP A 200 10.14 7.76 4.93
CA ASP A 200 9.28 6.99 5.82
C ASP A 200 7.77 7.35 5.69
N LEU A 201 7.32 7.51 4.44
CA LEU A 201 5.92 7.86 4.20
C LEU A 201 5.01 6.65 4.48
N HIS A 202 4.10 6.84 5.43
CA HIS A 202 3.13 5.82 5.81
C HIS A 202 1.83 6.46 6.29
N ILE A 203 0.70 5.86 5.91
CA ILE A 203 -0.62 6.20 6.44
C ILE A 203 -0.91 5.26 7.61
N ARG A 204 -1.01 5.80 8.83
CA ARG A 204 -1.41 5.02 10.00
C ARG A 204 -2.80 4.43 9.77
N THR A 205 -2.89 3.10 9.73
CA THR A 205 -4.16 2.35 9.63
C THR A 205 -4.59 1.83 11.00
N TYR A 206 -5.86 1.44 11.08
CA TYR A 206 -6.47 0.85 12.27
C TYR A 206 -7.48 -0.21 11.82
N ALA A 207 -7.76 -1.20 12.66
CA ALA A 207 -8.70 -2.26 12.33
C ALA A 207 -10.15 -1.75 12.37
N VAL A 208 -10.93 -2.16 11.37
CA VAL A 208 -12.38 -1.90 11.31
C VAL A 208 -13.08 -3.22 11.01
N VAL A 209 -14.00 -3.61 11.88
CA VAL A 209 -14.74 -4.86 11.77
C VAL A 209 -16.23 -4.51 11.71
N PRO A 210 -16.84 -4.45 10.51
CA PRO A 210 -18.28 -4.37 10.38
C PRO A 210 -18.91 -5.65 10.94
N LEU A 211 -19.89 -5.53 11.84
CA LEU A 211 -20.61 -6.68 12.38
C LEU A 211 -21.93 -6.88 11.64
N ASN A 212 -22.64 -5.80 11.38
CA ASN A 212 -23.83 -5.75 10.53
C ASN A 212 -23.98 -4.34 9.92
N GLU A 213 -25.12 -4.04 9.29
CA GLU A 213 -25.35 -2.72 8.67
C GLU A 213 -25.62 -1.59 9.68
N GLU A 214 -25.73 -1.93 10.97
CA GLU A 214 -26.06 -0.99 12.04
C GLU A 214 -24.98 -0.90 13.10
N CYS A 215 -23.93 -1.73 13.08
CA CYS A 215 -22.86 -1.65 14.04
C CYS A 215 -21.56 -2.28 13.57
N GLY A 216 -20.49 -1.86 14.21
CA GLY A 216 -19.20 -2.50 14.10
C GLY A 216 -18.22 -2.05 15.15
N LEU A 217 -17.00 -2.57 15.04
CA LEU A 217 -15.89 -2.29 15.91
C LEU A 217 -14.83 -1.50 15.15
N ILE A 218 -14.26 -0.50 15.81
CA ILE A 218 -13.12 0.27 15.32
C ILE A 218 -12.02 0.16 16.36
N GLU A 219 -10.79 -0.16 15.96
CA GLU A 219 -9.64 -0.12 16.85
C GLU A 219 -9.44 1.29 17.41
N TRP A 220 -9.30 1.37 18.72
CA TRP A 220 -9.02 2.62 19.41
C TRP A 220 -7.52 2.89 19.37
N ILE A 221 -7.17 4.00 18.73
CA ILE A 221 -5.79 4.41 18.61
C ILE A 221 -5.43 5.38 19.74
N GLU A 222 -4.48 4.95 20.57
CA GLU A 222 -3.98 5.74 21.69
C GLU A 222 -3.06 6.89 21.22
N ASN A 223 -2.85 7.84 22.14
CA ASN A 223 -2.00 9.03 21.95
C ASN A 223 -2.47 9.95 20.81
N LEU A 224 -3.79 10.03 20.60
CA LEU A 224 -4.42 10.94 19.65
C LEU A 224 -5.28 11.97 20.37
N ASN A 225 -5.14 13.22 19.94
CA ASN A 225 -6.00 14.33 20.35
C ASN A 225 -6.66 14.93 19.12
N GLY A 226 -7.95 15.24 19.21
CA GLY A 226 -8.62 15.94 18.11
C GLY A 226 -8.08 17.36 17.97
N LEU A 227 -7.91 17.80 16.72
CA LEU A 227 -7.37 19.12 16.39
C LEU A 227 -8.19 20.24 17.05
N ARG A 228 -9.51 20.11 17.11
CA ARG A 228 -10.38 21.08 17.76
C ARG A 228 -10.05 21.26 19.25
N GLN A 229 -9.85 20.16 20.00
CA GLN A 229 -9.50 20.24 21.42
C GLN A 229 -8.16 20.94 21.62
N ILE A 230 -7.17 20.62 20.77
CA ILE A 230 -5.85 21.26 20.77
C ILE A 230 -6.00 22.78 20.55
N LEU A 231 -6.66 23.17 19.45
CA LEU A 231 -6.80 24.58 19.08
C LEU A 231 -7.61 25.37 20.13
N HIS A 232 -8.70 24.80 20.66
CA HIS A 232 -9.49 25.43 21.72
C HIS A 232 -8.62 25.77 22.95
N ARG A 233 -7.72 24.87 23.35
CA ARG A 233 -6.81 25.12 24.47
C ARG A 233 -5.85 26.26 24.16
N LEU A 234 -5.19 26.22 23.00
CA LEU A 234 -4.23 27.25 22.61
C LEU A 234 -4.87 28.64 22.49
N TYR A 235 -6.07 28.74 21.89
CA TYR A 235 -6.78 30.02 21.78
C TYR A 235 -7.28 30.54 23.13
N LYS A 236 -7.63 29.66 24.07
CA LYS A 236 -7.97 30.06 25.45
C LYS A 236 -6.74 30.64 26.16
N ASP A 237 -5.60 29.96 26.06
CA ASP A 237 -4.35 30.40 26.66
C ASP A 237 -3.89 31.75 26.09
N SER A 238 -4.15 32.01 24.80
CA SER A 238 -3.79 33.27 24.14
C SER A 238 -4.85 34.39 24.29
N GLY A 239 -5.95 34.15 25.01
CA GLY A 239 -7.05 35.11 25.16
C GLY A 239 -7.91 35.35 23.89
N ASN A 240 -7.73 34.55 22.84
CA ASN A 240 -8.42 34.71 21.55
C ASN A 240 -9.55 33.69 21.34
N TYR A 241 -9.95 32.96 22.38
CA TYR A 241 -10.97 31.93 22.28
C TYR A 241 -12.33 32.52 21.88
N MET A 242 -12.90 32.00 20.79
CA MET A 242 -14.24 32.33 20.33
C MET A 242 -15.21 31.18 20.65
N SER A 243 -16.30 31.49 21.34
CA SER A 243 -17.34 30.48 21.63
C SER A 243 -18.11 30.10 20.37
N ALA A 244 -18.76 28.92 20.36
CA ALA A 244 -19.59 28.51 19.22
C ALA A 244 -20.76 29.48 18.96
N GLN A 245 -21.29 30.10 20.01
CA GLN A 245 -22.36 31.10 19.91
C GLN A 245 -21.85 32.40 19.28
N GLU A 246 -20.70 32.91 19.74
CA GLU A 246 -20.06 34.10 19.19
C GLU A 246 -19.64 33.88 17.73
N LEU A 247 -19.10 32.71 17.40
CA LEU A 247 -18.77 32.36 16.02
C LEU A 247 -20.03 32.38 15.16
N LYS A 248 -21.13 31.76 15.62
CA LYS A 248 -22.40 31.73 14.88
C LYS A 248 -22.99 33.14 14.66
N GLN A 249 -22.81 34.06 15.61
CA GLN A 249 -23.24 35.46 15.47
C GLN A 249 -22.41 36.23 14.42
N ASN A 250 -21.12 35.88 14.29
CA ASN A 250 -20.24 36.49 13.30
C ASN A 250 -20.32 35.84 11.91
N MET A 251 -20.92 34.65 11.79
CA MET A 251 -21.06 33.96 10.51
C MET A 251 -22.20 34.54 9.66
N CYS A 252 -21.93 34.74 8.37
CA CYS A 252 -22.94 35.15 7.41
C CYS A 252 -23.95 34.00 7.13
N LYS A 253 -25.16 34.37 6.72
CA LYS A 253 -26.15 33.42 6.24
C LYS A 253 -25.75 32.84 4.87
N LYS A 254 -26.37 31.73 4.48
CA LYS A 254 -26.02 31.00 3.24
C LYS A 254 -26.31 31.80 1.97
N ASP A 255 -27.36 32.61 1.99
CA ASP A 255 -27.83 33.52 0.93
C ASP A 255 -26.98 34.79 0.79
N THR A 256 -26.13 35.11 1.77
CA THR A 256 -25.28 36.32 1.73
C THR A 256 -24.28 36.24 0.56
N PRO A 257 -24.05 37.34 -0.19
CA PRO A 257 -23.07 37.39 -1.28
C PRO A 257 -21.67 36.95 -0.86
N LEU A 258 -20.92 36.33 -1.79
CA LEU A 258 -19.56 35.85 -1.54
C LEU A 258 -18.61 36.98 -1.10
N ALA A 259 -18.76 38.17 -1.68
CA ALA A 259 -17.93 39.33 -1.34
C ALA A 259 -18.05 39.70 0.15
N THR A 260 -19.27 39.77 0.67
CA THR A 260 -19.53 40.05 2.10
C THR A 260 -19.02 38.93 3.00
N LYS A 261 -19.18 37.66 2.60
CA LYS A 261 -18.62 36.52 3.34
C LYS A 261 -17.10 36.59 3.42
N ARG A 262 -16.44 36.97 2.32
CA ARG A 262 -14.99 37.16 2.25
C ARG A 262 -14.55 38.29 3.17
N GLU A 263 -15.26 39.41 3.17
CA GLU A 263 -14.97 40.55 4.03
C GLU A 263 -15.06 40.16 5.52
N VAL A 264 -16.13 39.48 5.92
CA VAL A 264 -16.28 38.99 7.30
C VAL A 264 -15.19 38.00 7.66
N TYR A 265 -14.83 37.07 6.76
CA TYR A 265 -13.74 36.13 6.99
C TYR A 265 -12.41 36.85 7.22
N LEU A 266 -12.02 37.75 6.32
CA LEU A 266 -10.73 38.44 6.37
C LEU A 266 -10.63 39.46 7.49
N ASN A 267 -11.69 40.22 7.75
CA ASN A 267 -11.65 41.37 8.66
C ASN A 267 -12.11 41.02 10.09
N LYS A 268 -12.86 39.92 10.29
CA LYS A 268 -13.34 39.50 11.62
C LYS A 268 -12.80 38.15 12.06
N LEU A 269 -12.89 37.12 11.21
CA LEU A 269 -12.56 35.75 11.64
C LEU A 269 -11.06 35.48 11.67
N VAL A 270 -10.33 35.83 10.61
CA VAL A 270 -8.87 35.61 10.53
C VAL A 270 -8.10 36.35 11.63
N PRO A 271 -8.35 37.64 11.93
CA PRO A 271 -7.64 38.35 12.99
C PRO A 271 -7.87 37.75 14.38
N ARG A 272 -9.04 37.12 14.60
CA ARG A 272 -9.37 36.43 15.85
C ARG A 272 -8.84 34.99 15.93
N HIS A 273 -8.36 34.43 14.83
CA HIS A 273 -7.83 33.06 14.76
C HIS A 273 -6.43 33.04 14.11
N PRO A 274 -5.43 33.67 14.74
CA PRO A 274 -4.06 33.62 14.22
C PRO A 274 -3.53 32.17 14.17
N PRO A 275 -2.62 31.85 13.24
CA PRO A 275 -2.06 30.51 13.13
C PRO A 275 -1.17 30.19 14.35
N ILE A 276 -1.71 29.41 15.29
CA ILE A 276 -1.03 29.05 16.56
C ILE A 276 -0.68 27.57 16.67
N PHE A 277 -0.93 26.76 15.63
CA PHE A 277 -0.72 25.32 15.70
C PHE A 277 0.77 24.96 15.85
N GLY A 278 1.70 25.75 15.32
CA GLY A 278 3.13 25.58 15.54
C GLY A 278 3.52 25.62 17.03
N THR A 279 2.83 26.46 17.82
CA THR A 279 3.05 26.54 19.28
C THR A 279 2.70 25.23 20.00
N TRP A 280 1.74 24.45 19.47
CA TRP A 280 1.42 23.15 20.05
C TRP A 280 2.57 22.15 19.89
N PHE A 281 3.22 22.14 18.73
CA PHE A 281 4.37 21.27 18.51
C PHE A 281 5.52 21.63 19.46
N LEU A 282 5.87 22.91 19.58
CA LEU A 282 6.91 23.38 20.50
C LEU A 282 6.62 23.04 21.98
N ARG A 283 5.34 23.02 22.37
CA ARG A 283 4.93 22.64 23.74
C ARG A 283 4.91 21.13 23.96
N THR A 284 4.64 20.35 22.92
CA THR A 284 4.47 18.89 23.00
C THR A 284 5.80 18.16 22.84
N PHE A 285 6.69 18.70 22.00
CA PHE A 285 8.01 18.17 21.69
C PHE A 285 9.07 19.20 22.10
N PRO A 286 9.55 19.15 23.36
CA PRO A 286 10.54 20.12 23.86
C PRO A 286 11.92 19.92 23.24
N ASP A 287 12.23 18.71 22.77
CA ASP A 287 13.47 18.40 22.08
C ASP A 287 13.37 18.77 20.59
N PRO A 288 14.26 19.64 20.05
CA PRO A 288 14.22 20.05 18.64
C PRO A 288 14.45 18.92 17.63
N GLN A 289 15.04 17.79 18.02
CA GLN A 289 15.18 16.64 17.11
C GLN A 289 13.89 15.83 17.03
N ALA A 290 13.06 15.87 18.08
CA ALA A 290 11.75 15.24 18.09
C ALA A 290 10.65 16.09 17.41
N TRP A 291 10.87 17.40 17.28
CA TRP A 291 9.99 18.34 16.56
C TRP A 291 10.26 18.35 15.05
#